data_AF-A0A0Q8EGZ5-F1
#
_entry.id   AF-A0A0Q8EGZ5-F1
#
_cell.length_a   1.000
_cell.length_b   1.000
_cell.length_c   1.000
_cell.angle_alpha   90.00
_cell.angle_beta   90.00
_cell.angle_gamma   90.00
#
_symmetry.space_group_name_H-M   'P 1'
#
loop_
_entity.id
_entity.type
_entity.pdbx_description
1 polymer ?
#
loop_
_entity_poly.entity_id
_entity_poly.type
_entity_poly.pdbx_seq_one_letter_code
_entity_poly.pdbx_strand_id
1 'polypeptide(L)'
;MRSEPAHDPTRGPSSCLDAAIWSAAVEMYRHRYSFIAVGPRTGEDWLPDVAEIMRRKVADPRGWRGKDPEVGEPELLEDPAFPFRVPPVDEEGAAEWRSGLFAIPRHSVKRLLVMLATNEMNVPRQHNFAERRAGMERHAAAILSRFPEGSTFFTNTDHGGENPDFYERVSTCWPLSQYVWDFGLLAVSDDEVALIWSFDAS
;
A
#
# COMPACT_ATOMS: atom_id res chain seq x y z
N MET A 1 48.07 -24.06 -18.11
CA MET A 1 46.94 -24.75 -17.45
C MET A 1 46.29 -23.73 -16.52
N ARG A 2 45.26 -23.02 -17.00
CA ARG A 2 44.49 -22.04 -16.21
C ARG A 2 43.07 -22.57 -16.13
N SER A 3 42.61 -22.87 -14.93
CA SER A 3 41.26 -23.37 -14.67
C SER A 3 40.27 -22.21 -14.79
N GLU A 4 39.23 -22.39 -15.60
CA GLU A 4 38.06 -21.50 -15.65
C GLU A 4 37.21 -21.69 -14.37
N PRO A 5 36.58 -20.63 -13.84
CA PRO A 5 35.70 -20.76 -12.69
C PRO A 5 34.40 -21.43 -13.10
N ALA A 6 34.00 -22.46 -12.34
CA ALA A 6 32.75 -23.19 -12.53
C ALA A 6 31.55 -22.26 -12.38
N HIS A 7 30.68 -22.26 -13.40
CA HIS A 7 29.35 -21.66 -13.34
C HIS A 7 28.50 -22.46 -12.36
N ASP A 8 28.09 -21.85 -11.25
CA ASP A 8 27.14 -22.41 -10.30
C ASP A 8 25.71 -22.27 -10.86
N PRO A 9 25.03 -23.38 -11.20
CA PRO A 9 23.71 -23.34 -11.83
C PRO A 9 22.56 -23.21 -10.81
N THR A 10 22.83 -22.94 -9.52
CA THR A 10 21.79 -22.92 -8.48
C THR A 10 21.21 -21.55 -8.11
N ARG A 11 21.63 -20.45 -8.76
CA ARG A 11 20.82 -19.21 -8.76
C ARG A 11 19.72 -19.32 -9.81
N GLY A 12 18.60 -19.94 -9.44
CA GLY A 12 17.32 -19.60 -10.07
C GLY A 12 17.13 -18.07 -10.02
N PRO A 13 16.42 -17.45 -10.97
CA PRO A 13 16.31 -15.99 -11.01
C PRO A 13 15.71 -15.53 -9.69
N SER A 14 16.55 -14.95 -8.82
CA SER A 14 16.08 -14.07 -7.77
C SER A 14 15.37 -12.96 -8.54
N SER A 15 14.04 -13.02 -8.61
CA SER A 15 13.27 -12.06 -9.38
C SER A 15 13.41 -10.71 -8.67
N CYS A 16 14.42 -9.96 -9.07
CA CYS A 16 14.56 -8.57 -8.71
C CYS A 16 13.25 -7.90 -9.12
N LEU A 17 12.62 -7.19 -8.17
CA LEU A 17 11.40 -6.47 -8.47
C LEU A 17 11.68 -5.47 -9.59
N ASP A 18 10.91 -5.56 -10.68
CA ASP A 18 10.96 -4.63 -11.80
C ASP A 18 9.59 -4.01 -12.07
N ALA A 19 9.54 -3.08 -13.03
CA ALA A 19 8.32 -2.37 -13.39
C ALA A 19 7.18 -3.30 -13.86
N ALA A 20 7.51 -4.41 -14.52
CA ALA A 20 6.52 -5.36 -15.04
C ALA A 20 5.92 -6.20 -13.92
N ILE A 21 6.75 -6.71 -13.00
CA ILE A 21 6.33 -7.44 -11.81
C ILE A 21 5.50 -6.52 -10.90
N TRP A 22 5.94 -5.28 -10.70
CA TRP A 22 5.19 -4.27 -9.95
C TRP A 22 3.82 -4.02 -10.58
N SER A 23 3.77 -3.73 -11.89
CA SER A 23 2.52 -3.48 -12.59
C SER A 23 1.57 -4.69 -12.50
N ALA A 24 2.08 -5.91 -12.69
CA ALA A 24 1.28 -7.12 -12.55
C ALA A 24 0.74 -7.32 -11.12
N ALA A 25 1.47 -6.88 -10.10
CA ALA A 25 1.01 -6.91 -8.73
C ALA A 25 -0.05 -5.85 -8.43
N VAL A 26 0.11 -4.62 -8.95
CA VAL A 26 -0.88 -3.54 -8.85
C VAL A 26 -2.19 -3.92 -9.57
N GLU A 27 -2.13 -4.70 -10.66
CA GLU A 27 -3.32 -5.20 -11.36
C GLU A 27 -4.21 -6.12 -10.50
N MET A 28 -3.72 -6.60 -9.35
CA MET A 28 -4.55 -7.29 -8.35
C MET A 28 -5.76 -6.43 -7.91
N TYR A 29 -5.61 -5.10 -7.93
CA TYR A 29 -6.62 -4.13 -7.48
C TYR A 29 -7.51 -3.59 -8.61
N ARG A 30 -7.41 -4.12 -9.83
CA ARG A 30 -8.09 -3.56 -11.01
C ARG A 30 -9.61 -3.36 -10.86
N HIS A 31 -10.28 -4.21 -10.07
CA HIS A 31 -11.72 -4.17 -9.82
C HIS A 31 -12.09 -3.44 -8.51
N ARG A 32 -11.12 -2.81 -7.85
CA ARG A 32 -11.32 -2.05 -6.61
C ARG A 32 -11.13 -0.56 -6.87
N TYR A 33 -12.02 0.24 -6.30
CA TYR A 33 -11.80 1.68 -6.17
C TYR A 33 -10.63 1.88 -5.20
N SER A 34 -9.44 2.11 -5.73
CA SER A 34 -8.19 2.03 -4.97
C SER A 34 -7.12 2.93 -5.54
N PHE A 35 -6.39 3.58 -4.63
CA PHE A 35 -5.28 4.48 -4.90
C PHE A 35 -3.98 3.80 -4.45
N ILE A 36 -3.03 3.68 -5.37
CA ILE A 36 -1.73 3.04 -5.18
C ILE A 36 -0.68 3.98 -5.76
N ALA A 37 0.05 4.65 -4.89
CA ALA A 37 1.12 5.56 -5.30
C ALA A 37 2.33 5.43 -4.36
N VAL A 38 3.51 5.68 -4.92
CA VAL A 38 4.76 5.76 -4.18
C VAL A 38 5.41 7.10 -4.49
N GLY A 39 5.96 7.75 -3.48
CA GLY A 39 6.74 8.97 -3.60
C GLY A 39 8.09 8.85 -2.90
N PRO A 40 9.02 9.78 -3.16
CA PRO A 40 10.28 9.84 -2.45
C PRO A 40 10.04 10.22 -0.98
N ARG A 41 10.86 9.69 -0.07
CA ARG A 41 10.99 10.21 1.29
C ARG A 41 12.01 11.33 1.29
N THR A 42 11.63 12.52 1.76
CA THR A 42 12.50 13.71 1.70
C THR A 42 13.08 14.10 3.05
N GLY A 43 12.56 13.54 4.14
CA GLY A 43 13.03 13.83 5.49
C GLY A 43 12.73 12.73 6.51
N GLU A 44 13.17 12.96 7.75
CA GLU A 44 12.91 12.03 8.87
C GLU A 44 11.40 11.92 9.14
N ASP A 45 10.71 13.06 9.18
CA ASP A 45 9.25 13.10 9.22
C ASP A 45 8.69 12.83 7.82
N TRP A 46 8.00 11.70 7.68
CA TRP A 46 7.38 11.24 6.44
C TRP A 46 6.01 11.87 6.17
N LEU A 47 5.40 12.56 7.14
CA LEU A 47 4.03 13.08 6.99
C LEU A 47 3.89 14.13 5.87
N PRO A 48 4.84 15.06 5.67
CA PRO A 48 4.83 15.93 4.50
C PRO A 48 4.86 15.17 3.17
N ASP A 49 5.65 14.08 3.09
CA ASP A 49 5.73 13.25 1.88
C ASP A 49 4.39 12.57 1.58
N VAL A 50 3.70 12.06 2.62
CA VAL A 50 2.33 11.52 2.49
C VAL A 50 1.37 12.58 1.94
N ALA A 51 1.43 13.81 2.46
CA ALA A 51 0.58 14.90 2.01
C ALA A 51 0.79 15.24 0.53
N GLU A 52 2.04 15.22 0.07
CA GLU A 52 2.38 15.48 -1.34
C GLU A 52 1.98 14.33 -2.27
N ILE A 53 2.05 13.08 -1.81
CA ILE A 53 1.51 11.92 -2.53
C ILE A 53 -0.02 12.03 -2.66
N MET A 54 -0.73 12.34 -1.57
CA MET A 54 -2.19 12.51 -1.59
C MET A 54 -2.62 13.59 -2.59
N ARG A 55 -1.85 14.68 -2.70
CA ARG A 55 -2.08 15.77 -3.66
C ARG A 55 -1.55 15.49 -5.08
N ARG A 56 -0.98 14.31 -5.34
CA ARG A 56 -0.39 13.90 -6.63
C ARG A 56 0.73 14.83 -7.11
N LYS A 57 1.45 15.48 -6.19
CA LYS A 57 2.50 16.44 -6.53
C LYS A 57 3.87 15.82 -6.76
N VAL A 58 4.04 14.56 -6.37
CA VAL A 58 5.28 13.80 -6.54
C VAL A 58 5.04 12.59 -7.43
N ALA A 59 6.05 12.25 -8.23
CA ALA A 59 6.06 11.05 -9.05
C ALA A 59 6.74 9.89 -8.30
N ASP A 60 6.46 8.67 -8.75
CA ASP A 60 7.18 7.48 -8.31
C ASP A 60 8.69 7.64 -8.63
N PRO A 61 9.60 7.52 -7.64
CA PRO A 61 11.03 7.74 -7.86
C PRO A 61 11.68 6.70 -8.78
N ARG A 62 11.04 5.55 -8.99
CA ARG A 62 11.44 4.50 -9.95
C ARG A 62 10.70 4.61 -11.29
N GLY A 63 9.77 5.55 -11.42
CA GLY A 63 8.92 5.73 -12.60
C GLY A 63 7.93 4.59 -12.83
N TRP A 64 7.66 3.77 -11.80
CA TRP A 64 6.77 2.62 -11.93
C TRP A 64 5.31 3.05 -11.81
N ARG A 65 4.44 2.45 -12.62
CA ARG A 65 3.03 2.83 -12.69
C ARG A 65 2.27 2.37 -11.45
N GLY A 66 1.60 3.30 -10.78
CA GLY A 66 0.63 3.02 -9.72
C GLY A 66 -0.79 2.79 -10.24
N LYS A 67 -1.78 3.01 -9.38
CA LYS A 67 -3.20 3.04 -9.73
C LYS A 67 -3.83 4.25 -9.06
N ASP A 68 -4.63 4.99 -9.80
CA ASP A 68 -5.34 6.14 -9.26
C ASP A 68 -6.70 6.21 -9.97
N PRO A 69 -7.82 6.05 -9.25
CA PRO A 69 -9.14 5.99 -9.86
C PRO A 69 -9.64 7.38 -10.26
N GLU A 70 -9.05 8.45 -9.70
CA GLU A 70 -9.50 9.83 -9.89
C GLU A 70 -8.84 10.52 -11.09
N VAL A 71 -7.86 9.88 -11.74
CA VAL A 71 -7.15 10.51 -12.88
C VAL A 71 -8.13 10.77 -14.02
N GLY A 72 -8.38 12.05 -14.28
CA GLY A 72 -9.30 12.51 -15.31
C GLY A 72 -10.69 12.88 -14.78
N GLU A 73 -10.96 12.66 -13.49
CA GLU A 73 -12.21 13.04 -12.85
C GLU A 73 -12.24 14.53 -12.47
N PRO A 74 -13.40 15.21 -12.58
CA PRO A 74 -13.53 16.64 -12.26
C PRO A 74 -13.15 16.99 -10.82
N GLU A 75 -13.36 16.09 -9.87
CA GLU A 75 -13.11 16.28 -8.44
C GLU A 75 -11.65 16.67 -8.17
N LEU A 76 -10.69 16.15 -8.96
CA LEU A 76 -9.28 16.54 -8.84
C LEU A 76 -8.98 17.98 -9.26
N LEU A 77 -9.83 18.59 -10.10
CA LEU A 77 -9.68 19.99 -10.48
C LEU A 77 -10.07 20.91 -9.32
N GLU A 78 -11.02 20.49 -8.50
CA GLU A 78 -11.49 21.24 -7.33
C GLU A 78 -10.62 20.97 -6.10
N ASP A 79 -10.30 19.70 -5.83
CA ASP A 79 -9.44 19.24 -4.75
C ASP A 79 -8.41 18.22 -5.26
N PRO A 80 -7.14 18.62 -5.48
CA PRO A 80 -6.08 17.71 -5.91
C PRO A 80 -5.81 16.54 -4.96
N ALA A 81 -6.27 16.62 -3.71
CA ALA A 81 -6.14 15.57 -2.72
C ALA A 81 -7.29 14.57 -2.71
N PHE A 82 -8.38 14.81 -3.45
CA PHE A 82 -9.54 13.93 -3.44
C PHE A 82 -9.13 12.47 -3.73
N PRO A 83 -9.64 11.48 -2.97
CA PRO A 83 -10.64 11.58 -1.90
C PRO A 83 -10.05 11.74 -0.48
N PHE A 84 -8.75 11.98 -0.33
CA PHE A 84 -8.08 11.96 0.97
C PHE A 84 -8.36 13.19 1.84
N ARG A 85 -8.33 12.98 3.16
CA ARG A 85 -8.18 14.04 4.15
C ARG A 85 -6.70 14.23 4.43
N VAL A 86 -6.13 15.26 3.82
CA VAL A 86 -4.70 15.55 3.94
C VAL A 86 -4.32 15.90 5.39
N PRO A 87 -3.20 15.40 5.93
CA PRO A 87 -2.75 15.79 7.25
C PRO A 87 -2.58 17.33 7.37
N PRO A 88 -3.06 17.93 8.48
CA PRO A 88 -2.82 19.33 8.80
C PRO A 88 -1.33 19.65 8.94
N VAL A 89 -0.99 20.93 8.76
CA VAL A 89 0.40 21.42 8.87
C VAL A 89 0.79 21.79 10.30
N ASP A 90 -0.18 22.06 11.16
CA ASP A 90 0.03 22.34 12.57
C ASP A 90 0.27 21.05 13.36
N GLU A 91 1.04 21.16 14.44
CA GLU A 91 1.51 20.01 15.22
C GLU A 91 0.35 19.21 15.85
N GLU A 92 -0.67 19.90 16.36
CA GLU A 92 -1.83 19.27 17.00
C GLU A 92 -2.65 18.46 16.00
N GLY A 93 -3.04 19.07 14.87
CA GLY A 93 -3.76 18.39 13.81
C GLY A 93 -2.96 17.27 13.17
N ALA A 94 -1.63 17.43 13.03
CA ALA A 94 -0.75 16.36 12.55
C ALA A 94 -0.66 15.19 13.54
N ALA A 95 -0.69 15.45 14.84
CA ALA A 95 -0.73 14.41 15.87
C ALA A 95 -2.09 13.69 15.89
N GLU A 96 -3.20 14.43 15.79
CA GLU A 96 -4.54 13.87 15.67
C GLU A 96 -4.66 12.98 14.43
N TRP A 97 -4.19 13.44 13.28
CA TRP A 97 -4.20 12.65 12.04
C TRP A 97 -3.41 11.35 12.19
N ARG A 98 -2.21 11.40 12.80
CA ARG A 98 -1.39 10.21 13.06
C ARG A 98 -2.04 9.25 14.06
N SER A 99 -2.89 9.74 14.97
CA SER A 99 -3.59 8.88 15.94
C SER A 99 -4.57 7.90 15.28
N GLY A 100 -5.00 8.18 14.04
CA GLY A 100 -5.80 7.27 13.22
C GLY A 100 -4.97 6.16 12.54
N LEU A 101 -3.64 6.13 12.72
CA LEU A 101 -2.75 5.14 12.13
C LEU A 101 -2.17 4.20 13.19
N PHE A 102 -2.25 2.90 12.90
CA PHE A 102 -1.74 1.83 13.75
C PHE A 102 -0.54 1.18 13.08
N ALA A 103 0.58 1.16 13.77
CA ALA A 103 1.76 0.44 13.32
C ALA A 103 1.49 -1.08 13.31
N ILE A 104 1.89 -1.76 12.23
CA ILE A 104 1.70 -3.20 12.08
C ILE A 104 3.02 -3.91 11.74
N PRO A 105 3.18 -5.16 12.18
CA PRO A 105 4.37 -5.91 11.85
C PRO A 105 4.37 -6.31 10.37
N ARG A 106 5.57 -6.33 9.76
CA ARG A 106 5.78 -6.67 8.34
C ARG A 106 5.09 -7.97 7.91
N HIS A 107 5.05 -8.98 8.78
CA HIS A 107 4.45 -10.28 8.46
C HIS A 107 2.93 -10.19 8.23
N SER A 108 2.25 -9.22 8.84
CA SER A 108 0.81 -8.98 8.66
C SER A 108 0.51 -8.20 7.37
N VAL A 109 1.46 -7.40 6.87
CA VAL A 109 1.29 -6.52 5.68
C VAL A 109 0.87 -7.31 4.45
N LYS A 110 1.42 -8.52 4.24
CA LYS A 110 1.02 -9.36 3.09
C LYS A 110 -0.48 -9.66 3.11
N ARG A 111 -1.05 -9.97 4.28
CA ARG A 111 -2.49 -10.27 4.40
C ARG A 111 -3.33 -9.01 4.27
N LEU A 112 -2.86 -7.87 4.80
CA LEU A 112 -3.52 -6.57 4.59
C LEU A 112 -3.62 -6.24 3.10
N LEU A 113 -2.52 -6.34 2.35
CA LEU A 113 -2.50 -6.08 0.91
C LEU A 113 -3.52 -6.95 0.15
N VAL A 114 -3.64 -8.22 0.52
CA VAL A 114 -4.64 -9.13 -0.06
C VAL A 114 -6.06 -8.69 0.32
N MET A 115 -6.32 -8.36 1.59
CA MET A 115 -7.61 -7.88 2.08
C MET A 115 -8.08 -6.64 1.29
N LEU A 116 -7.19 -5.66 1.09
CA LEU A 116 -7.47 -4.44 0.32
C LEU A 116 -7.94 -4.74 -1.12
N ALA A 117 -7.50 -5.84 -1.71
CA ALA A 117 -7.91 -6.26 -3.05
C ALA A 117 -9.23 -7.08 -3.08
N THR A 118 -9.83 -7.40 -1.94
CA THR A 118 -11.10 -8.15 -1.88
C THR A 118 -12.33 -7.24 -1.91
N ASN A 119 -13.47 -7.81 -2.32
CA ASN A 119 -14.76 -7.13 -2.27
C ASN A 119 -15.15 -6.81 -0.82
N GLU A 120 -15.70 -5.62 -0.60
CA GLU A 120 -16.04 -5.09 0.75
C GLU A 120 -14.84 -5.11 1.73
N MET A 121 -13.61 -5.29 1.22
CA MET A 121 -12.41 -5.55 2.03
C MET A 121 -12.64 -6.66 3.08
N ASN A 122 -13.41 -7.68 2.70
CA ASN A 122 -13.88 -8.76 3.56
C ASN A 122 -13.50 -10.12 2.96
N VAL A 123 -12.33 -10.61 3.35
CA VAL A 123 -11.77 -11.88 2.86
C VAL A 123 -12.72 -13.06 3.06
N PRO A 124 -13.37 -13.26 4.23
CA PRO A 124 -14.32 -14.36 4.42
C PRO A 124 -15.51 -14.35 3.44
N ARG A 125 -15.91 -13.19 2.93
CA ARG A 125 -17.00 -13.05 1.96
C ARG A 125 -16.54 -13.14 0.51
N GLN A 126 -15.23 -13.21 0.26
CA GLN A 126 -14.69 -13.20 -1.09
C GLN A 126 -14.92 -14.55 -1.80
N HIS A 127 -15.73 -14.52 -2.87
CA HIS A 127 -15.93 -15.66 -3.74
C HIS A 127 -14.60 -16.18 -4.32
N ASN A 128 -14.46 -17.52 -4.33
CA ASN A 128 -13.29 -18.27 -4.82
C ASN A 128 -11.96 -17.83 -4.19
N PHE A 129 -11.98 -17.30 -2.96
CA PHE A 129 -10.77 -16.84 -2.30
C PHE A 129 -9.74 -17.96 -2.15
N ALA A 130 -10.15 -19.17 -1.75
CA ALA A 130 -9.25 -20.31 -1.57
C ALA A 130 -8.42 -20.61 -2.84
N GLU A 131 -9.03 -20.56 -4.02
CA GLU A 131 -8.38 -20.79 -5.31
C GLU A 131 -7.46 -19.63 -5.72
N ARG A 132 -7.86 -18.39 -5.41
CA ARG A 132 -7.14 -17.16 -5.79
C ARG A 132 -6.05 -16.77 -4.81
N ARG A 133 -6.11 -17.24 -3.57
CA ARG A 133 -5.27 -16.83 -2.42
C ARG A 133 -3.79 -16.89 -2.76
N ALA A 134 -3.31 -18.01 -3.31
CA ALA A 134 -1.89 -18.16 -3.62
C ALA A 134 -1.41 -17.14 -4.66
N GLY A 135 -2.25 -16.79 -5.64
CA GLY A 135 -1.94 -15.74 -6.62
C GLY A 135 -1.89 -14.35 -5.98
N MET A 136 -2.91 -14.02 -5.17
CA MET A 136 -2.98 -12.73 -4.47
C MET A 136 -1.81 -12.55 -3.49
N GLU A 137 -1.46 -13.59 -2.72
CA GLU A 137 -0.32 -13.54 -1.81
C GLU A 137 1.02 -13.37 -2.53
N ARG A 138 1.18 -13.90 -3.75
CA ARG A 138 2.37 -13.64 -4.58
C ARG A 138 2.45 -12.18 -5.03
N HIS A 139 1.34 -11.60 -5.48
CA HIS A 139 1.30 -10.18 -5.84
C HIS A 139 1.55 -9.27 -4.63
N ALA A 140 0.94 -9.57 -3.48
CA ALA A 140 1.20 -8.87 -2.24
C ALA A 140 2.67 -8.98 -1.81
N ALA A 141 3.30 -10.15 -1.96
CA ALA A 141 4.72 -10.32 -1.70
C ALA A 141 5.60 -9.49 -2.65
N ALA A 142 5.23 -9.37 -3.93
CA ALA A 142 5.93 -8.51 -4.88
C ALA A 142 5.85 -7.03 -4.48
N ILE A 143 4.66 -6.53 -4.09
CA ILE A 143 4.49 -5.16 -3.57
C ILE A 143 5.35 -4.96 -2.32
N LEU A 144 5.27 -5.88 -1.35
CA LEU A 144 6.01 -5.79 -0.09
C LEU A 144 7.53 -5.84 -0.31
N SER A 145 8.00 -6.55 -1.34
CA SER A 145 9.43 -6.63 -1.67
C SER A 145 10.05 -5.30 -2.11
N ARG A 146 9.22 -4.31 -2.47
CA ARG A 146 9.69 -2.95 -2.77
C ARG A 146 10.30 -2.27 -1.55
N PHE A 147 9.76 -2.57 -0.38
CA PHE A 147 10.14 -1.99 0.90
C PHE A 147 11.08 -2.95 1.64
N PRO A 148 12.34 -2.58 1.90
CA PRO A 148 13.32 -3.47 2.52
C PRO A 148 13.00 -3.81 3.98
N GLU A 149 13.84 -4.65 4.59
CA GLU A 149 13.85 -4.80 6.05
C GLU A 149 14.16 -3.46 6.71
N GLY A 150 13.53 -3.18 7.86
CA GLY A 150 13.60 -1.87 8.54
C GLY A 150 12.50 -0.88 8.16
N SER A 151 11.76 -1.12 7.06
CA SER A 151 10.58 -0.31 6.74
C SER A 151 9.48 -0.45 7.81
N THR A 152 8.81 0.67 8.09
CA THR A 152 7.66 0.74 8.99
C THR A 152 6.37 0.76 8.20
N PHE A 153 5.32 0.17 8.78
CA PHE A 153 4.04 -0.02 8.13
C PHE A 153 2.93 0.42 9.06
N PHE A 154 2.00 1.17 8.52
CA PHE A 154 0.83 1.67 9.23
C PHE A 154 -0.43 1.33 8.45
N THR A 155 -1.52 1.15 9.17
CA THR A 155 -2.86 1.00 8.59
C THR A 155 -3.84 1.84 9.39
N ASN A 156 -4.99 2.19 8.81
CA ASN A 156 -6.02 2.96 9.50
C ASN A 156 -7.11 2.09 10.13
N THR A 157 -6.86 0.78 10.23
CA THR A 157 -7.78 -0.17 10.83
C THR A 157 -7.17 -0.85 12.05
N ASP A 158 -7.97 -0.93 13.10
CA ASP A 158 -7.63 -1.74 14.27
C ASP A 158 -8.16 -3.16 14.06
N HIS A 159 -7.30 -4.12 14.39
CA HIS A 159 -7.60 -5.54 14.31
C HIS A 159 -7.33 -6.25 15.64
N GLY A 160 -6.98 -5.51 16.69
CA GLY A 160 -6.76 -6.04 18.04
C GLY A 160 -5.47 -6.87 18.19
N GLY A 161 -4.62 -6.46 19.11
CA GLY A 161 -3.43 -7.23 19.51
C GLY A 161 -2.20 -6.99 18.63
N GLU A 162 -1.10 -7.64 19.00
CA GLU A 162 0.23 -7.39 18.43
C GLU A 162 0.44 -8.01 17.04
N ASN A 163 -0.38 -9.01 16.66
CA ASN A 163 -0.23 -9.80 15.44
C ASN A 163 -1.56 -9.86 14.68
N PRO A 164 -1.97 -8.77 14.01
CA PRO A 164 -3.26 -8.70 13.35
C PRO A 164 -3.34 -9.67 12.15
N ASP A 165 -4.45 -10.38 12.03
CA ASP A 165 -4.76 -11.27 10.91
C ASP A 165 -5.84 -10.69 9.99
N PHE A 166 -5.42 -9.91 8.98
CA PHE A 166 -6.33 -9.26 8.02
C PHE A 166 -7.16 -10.20 7.14
N TYR A 167 -7.12 -11.53 7.35
CA TYR A 167 -8.11 -12.45 6.77
C TYR A 167 -9.33 -12.64 7.66
N GLU A 168 -9.29 -12.21 8.92
CA GLU A 168 -10.45 -12.16 9.80
C GLU A 168 -11.24 -10.86 9.61
N ARG A 169 -12.42 -10.77 10.23
CA ARG A 169 -13.29 -9.61 10.09
C ARG A 169 -12.67 -8.41 10.81
N VAL A 170 -12.48 -7.33 10.06
CA VAL A 170 -12.15 -6.01 10.60
C VAL A 170 -13.33 -5.43 11.38
N SER A 171 -13.06 -4.91 12.57
CA SER A 171 -14.08 -4.36 13.49
C SER A 171 -14.30 -2.86 13.32
N THR A 172 -13.23 -2.09 13.09
CA THR A 172 -13.26 -0.62 13.01
C THR A 172 -12.18 -0.07 12.07
N CYS A 173 -12.41 1.14 11.57
CA CYS A 173 -11.41 1.95 10.89
C CYS A 173 -11.51 3.42 11.33
N TRP A 174 -10.43 4.16 11.11
CA TRP A 174 -10.36 5.61 11.23
C TRP A 174 -10.24 6.18 9.82
N PRO A 175 -11.34 6.70 9.24
CA PRO A 175 -11.31 7.07 7.85
C PRO A 175 -10.33 8.21 7.55
N LEU A 176 -9.43 7.98 6.59
CA LEU A 176 -8.46 8.99 6.13
C LEU A 176 -8.86 9.60 4.78
N SER A 177 -10.10 9.35 4.35
CA SER A 177 -10.73 9.92 3.17
C SER A 177 -12.10 10.50 3.50
N GLN A 178 -12.75 11.08 2.50
CA GLN A 178 -14.11 11.59 2.61
C GLN A 178 -15.15 10.47 2.69
N TYR A 179 -14.79 9.23 2.35
CA TYR A 179 -15.68 8.07 2.44
C TYR A 179 -15.85 7.59 3.89
N VAL A 180 -17.00 6.97 4.17
CA VAL A 180 -17.32 6.42 5.51
C VAL A 180 -16.41 5.25 5.85
N TRP A 181 -16.04 4.45 4.86
CA TRP A 181 -15.14 3.32 5.00
C TRP A 181 -14.03 3.40 3.97
N ASP A 182 -12.81 3.43 4.46
CA ASP A 182 -11.62 3.21 3.67
C ASP A 182 -10.60 2.43 4.50
N PHE A 183 -9.77 1.68 3.78
CA PHE A 183 -8.74 0.88 4.39
C PHE A 183 -7.47 1.07 3.58
N GLY A 184 -6.34 1.11 4.25
CA GLY A 184 -5.10 1.13 3.51
C GLY A 184 -3.86 0.81 4.28
N LEU A 185 -2.77 0.80 3.54
CA LEU A 185 -1.43 0.62 3.99
C LEU A 185 -0.65 1.90 3.65
N LEU A 186 -0.04 2.47 4.68
CA LEU A 186 1.06 3.39 4.56
C LEU A 186 2.35 2.62 4.81
N ALA A 187 3.26 2.58 3.83
CA ALA A 187 4.58 1.99 3.98
C ALA A 187 5.65 3.09 3.94
N VAL A 188 6.58 3.06 4.88
CA VAL A 188 7.66 4.05 5.00
C VAL A 188 9.00 3.31 5.07
N SER A 189 9.87 3.58 4.13
CA SER A 189 11.27 3.12 4.11
C SER A 189 12.21 4.31 4.26
N ASP A 190 13.52 4.09 4.14
CA ASP A 190 14.48 5.20 4.16
C ASP A 190 14.37 6.11 2.94
N ASP A 191 13.96 5.56 1.78
CA ASP A 191 13.96 6.28 0.50
C ASP A 191 12.56 6.56 -0.07
N GLU A 192 11.56 5.78 0.34
CA GLU A 192 10.23 5.78 -0.29
C GLU A 192 9.10 5.75 0.75
N VAL A 193 8.02 6.47 0.43
CA VAL A 193 6.72 6.43 1.11
C VAL A 193 5.67 5.95 0.13
N ALA A 194 4.79 5.04 0.55
CA ALA A 194 3.72 4.53 -0.29
C ALA A 194 2.37 4.52 0.38
N LEU A 195 1.35 4.85 -0.40
CA LEU A 195 -0.06 4.72 -0.04
C LEU A 195 -0.69 3.65 -0.93
N ILE A 196 -1.22 2.60 -0.31
CA ILE A 196 -2.01 1.56 -0.96
C ILE A 196 -3.36 1.55 -0.25
N TRP A 197 -4.35 2.21 -0.84
CA TRP A 197 -5.63 2.52 -0.22
C TRP A 197 -6.78 1.97 -1.06
N SER A 198 -7.79 1.42 -0.41
CA SER A 198 -9.03 0.96 -1.03
C SER A 198 -10.21 1.62 -0.34
N PHE A 199 -11.15 2.09 -1.13
CA PHE A 199 -12.29 2.84 -0.64
C PHE A 199 -13.58 2.03 -0.83
N ASP A 200 -14.52 2.24 0.08
CA ASP A 200 -15.91 1.88 -0.11
C ASP A 200 -16.69 3.12 -0.60
N ALA A 201 -16.81 3.23 -1.92
CA ALA A 201 -17.52 4.32 -2.58
C ALA A 201 -19.00 3.97 -2.88
N SER A 202 -19.52 2.94 -2.18
CA SER A 202 -20.88 2.40 -2.35
C SER A 202 -21.96 3.25 -1.69
#